data_AF-A0AA36GT44-F1
#
_entry.id   AF-A0AA36GT44-F1
#
_cell.length_a   1.000
_cell.length_b   1.000
_cell.length_c   1.000
_cell.angle_alpha   90.00
_cell.angle_beta   90.00
_cell.angle_gamma   90.00
#
_symmetry.space_group_name_H-M   'P 1'
#
loop_
_entity.id
_entity.type
_entity.pdbx_description
1 polymer ?
#
loop_
_entity_poly.entity_id
_entity_poly.type
_entity_poly.pdbx_seq_one_letter_code
_entity_poly.pdbx_strand_id
1 'polypeptide(L)'
;MTSVSYTIEPIQGRAVIQKNFVKLPERAGNYCNRRVTLNERFSIIERGYYLKPAELPKSTMPAPHVSLLCTKSVSREEIMASTLAKIEKKQMEEQRRLAKSQEASPCVSPPRSIESVSP
;
A
#
# COMPACT_ATOMS: atom_id res chain seq x y z
N MET A 1 10.79 -6.68 32.52
CA MET A 1 11.23 -6.23 31.18
C MET A 1 11.17 -7.43 30.25
N THR A 2 10.39 -7.38 29.18
CA THR A 2 10.30 -8.48 28.21
C THR A 2 11.60 -8.54 27.40
N SER A 3 12.45 -9.52 27.67
CA SER A 3 13.67 -9.76 26.90
C SER A 3 13.29 -10.23 25.48
N VAL A 4 13.38 -9.34 24.50
CA VAL A 4 13.17 -9.69 23.09
C VAL A 4 14.49 -10.21 22.54
N SER A 5 14.50 -11.49 22.17
CA SER A 5 15.61 -12.12 21.45
C SER A 5 15.33 -12.15 19.95
N TYR A 6 16.40 -12.22 19.16
CA TYR A 6 16.32 -12.28 17.70
C TYR A 6 17.17 -13.43 17.16
N THR A 7 16.78 -13.95 16.00
CA THR A 7 17.57 -14.84 15.15
C THR A 7 17.82 -14.15 13.81
N ILE A 8 18.96 -14.46 13.17
CA ILE A 8 19.29 -13.99 11.82
C ILE A 8 19.23 -15.19 10.89
N GLU A 9 18.30 -15.16 9.93
CA GLU A 9 18.04 -16.27 9.01
C GLU A 9 18.39 -15.88 7.57
N PRO A 10 18.92 -16.81 6.75
CA PRO A 10 19.30 -16.52 5.38
C PRO A 10 18.08 -16.31 4.47
N ILE A 11 18.17 -15.34 3.56
CA ILE A 11 17.19 -15.12 2.49
C ILE A 11 17.48 -16.08 1.33
N GLN A 12 16.47 -16.84 0.90
CA GLN A 12 16.60 -17.71 -0.27
C GLN A 12 16.95 -16.90 -1.53
N GLY A 13 17.81 -17.46 -2.39
CA GLY A 13 18.26 -16.79 -3.62
C GLY A 13 19.37 -15.74 -3.44
N ARG A 14 19.85 -15.48 -2.22
CA ARG A 14 20.95 -14.52 -1.95
C ARG A 14 22.29 -15.18 -1.58
N ALA A 15 22.49 -16.44 -1.97
CA ALA A 15 23.66 -17.25 -1.60
C ALA A 15 25.01 -16.60 -1.99
N VAL A 16 25.06 -15.87 -3.12
CA VAL A 16 26.28 -15.20 -3.59
C VAL A 16 26.77 -14.14 -2.59
N ILE A 17 25.84 -13.33 -2.05
CA ILE A 17 26.17 -12.28 -1.09
C ILE A 17 26.47 -12.88 0.28
N GLN A 18 25.71 -13.90 0.69
CA GLN A 18 25.87 -14.60 1.98
C GLN A 18 27.27 -15.19 2.17
N LYS A 19 27.94 -15.64 1.10
CA LYS A 19 29.32 -16.14 1.15
C LYS A 19 30.31 -15.11 1.73
N ASN A 20 30.04 -13.81 1.59
CA ASN A 20 30.88 -12.76 2.17
C ASN A 20 30.58 -12.50 3.66
N PHE A 21 29.45 -13.02 4.17
CA PHE A 21 28.91 -12.69 5.50
C PHE A 21 28.51 -13.94 6.30
N VAL A 22 29.26 -15.04 6.16
CA VAL A 22 28.95 -16.34 6.79
C VAL A 22 28.81 -16.26 8.32
N LYS A 23 29.54 -15.36 8.97
CA LYS A 23 29.50 -15.14 10.43
C LYS A 23 28.37 -14.22 10.91
N LEU A 24 27.56 -13.67 10.01
CA LEU A 24 26.50 -12.75 10.39
C LEU A 24 25.44 -13.40 11.29
N PRO A 25 25.00 -14.65 11.06
CA PRO A 25 24.04 -15.33 11.93
C PRO A 25 24.48 -15.44 13.40
N GLU A 26 25.76 -15.63 13.66
CA GLU A 26 26.34 -15.73 15.01
C GLU A 26 26.20 -14.41 15.79
N ARG A 27 26.03 -13.29 15.10
CA ARG A 27 25.92 -11.94 15.70
C ARG A 27 24.49 -11.59 16.11
N ALA A 28 23.52 -12.50 16.00
CA ALA A 28 22.13 -12.25 16.36
C ALA A 28 21.96 -11.74 17.81
N GLY A 29 22.81 -12.20 18.74
CA GLY A 29 22.83 -11.76 20.13
C GLY A 29 23.02 -10.25 20.33
N ASN A 30 23.70 -9.56 19.40
CA ASN A 30 23.95 -8.12 19.46
C ASN A 30 22.68 -7.27 19.26
N TYR A 31 21.59 -7.89 18.83
CA TYR A 31 20.31 -7.22 18.59
C TYR A 31 19.30 -7.51 19.71
N CYS A 32 19.61 -8.44 20.62
CA CYS A 32 18.75 -8.81 21.74
C CYS A 32 18.68 -7.69 22.79
N ASN A 33 17.56 -7.63 23.52
CA ASN A 33 17.35 -6.73 24.66
C ASN A 33 17.49 -5.23 24.35
N ARG A 34 17.41 -4.83 23.07
CA ARG A 34 17.41 -3.43 22.64
C ARG A 34 16.49 -3.19 21.46
N ARG A 35 16.19 -1.92 21.22
CA ARG A 35 15.43 -1.50 20.04
C ARG A 35 16.32 -1.53 18.81
N VAL A 36 15.99 -2.40 17.86
CA VAL A 36 16.67 -2.48 16.56
C VAL A 36 16.12 -1.38 15.65
N THR A 37 17.02 -0.57 15.12
CA THR A 37 16.71 0.52 14.20
C THR A 37 16.36 0.01 12.81
N LEU A 38 15.72 0.85 12.01
CA LEU A 38 15.40 0.54 10.62
C LEU A 38 16.67 0.30 9.79
N ASN A 39 17.72 1.12 9.99
CA ASN A 39 18.99 0.99 9.28
C ASN A 39 19.67 -0.35 9.56
N GLU A 40 19.64 -0.83 10.80
CA GLU A 40 20.17 -2.15 11.16
C GLU A 40 19.41 -3.29 10.46
N ARG A 41 18.09 -3.18 10.32
CA ARG A 41 17.28 -4.17 9.59
C ARG A 41 17.65 -4.18 8.11
N PHE A 42 17.75 -3.01 7.47
CA PHE A 42 18.15 -2.90 6.07
C PHE A 42 19.57 -3.43 5.83
N SER A 43 20.50 -3.08 6.71
CA SER A 43 21.89 -3.56 6.67
C SER A 43 21.98 -5.11 6.71
N ILE A 44 21.12 -5.79 7.47
CA ILE A 44 21.06 -7.26 7.51
C ILE A 44 20.48 -7.81 6.19
N ILE A 45 19.43 -7.17 5.64
CA ILE A 45 18.77 -7.54 4.38
C ILE A 45 19.71 -7.41 3.18
N GLU A 46 20.47 -6.33 3.09
CA GLU A 46 21.47 -6.11 2.04
C GLU A 46 22.53 -7.21 2.01
N ARG A 47 22.88 -7.76 3.18
CA ARG A 47 23.82 -8.88 3.32
C ARG A 47 23.21 -10.25 3.02
N GLY A 48 21.92 -10.28 2.69
CA GLY A 48 21.20 -11.50 2.30
C GLY A 48 20.58 -12.26 3.46
N TYR A 49 20.32 -11.61 4.59
CA TYR A 49 19.68 -12.23 5.76
C TYR A 49 18.48 -11.40 6.23
N TYR A 50 17.63 -11.94 7.09
CA TYR A 50 16.61 -11.16 7.79
C TYR A 50 16.69 -11.40 9.29
N LEU A 51 16.32 -10.37 10.06
CA LEU A 51 16.25 -10.44 11.51
C LEU A 51 14.83 -10.82 11.93
N LYS A 52 14.68 -12.01 12.50
CA LYS A 52 13.41 -12.55 12.98
C LYS A 52 13.38 -12.46 14.51
N PRO A 53 12.31 -11.95 15.14
CA PRO A 53 12.14 -12.09 16.58
C PRO A 53 12.10 -13.58 16.92
N ALA A 54 12.91 -14.03 17.87
CA ALA A 54 12.82 -15.39 18.35
C ALA A 54 11.41 -15.60 18.93
N GLU A 55 10.81 -16.76 18.66
CA GLU A 55 9.51 -17.09 19.24
C GLU A 55 9.65 -17.08 20.76
N LEU A 56 9.05 -16.08 21.41
CA LEU A 56 8.77 -16.17 22.83
C LEU A 56 7.93 -17.44 23.02
N PRO A 57 8.19 -18.26 24.06
CA PRO A 57 7.35 -19.41 24.35
C PRO A 57 5.91 -18.91 24.34
N LYS A 58 5.07 -19.55 23.50
CA LYS A 58 3.65 -19.21 23.37
C LYS A 58 3.11 -19.13 24.79
N SER A 59 2.75 -17.93 25.21
CA SER A 59 2.12 -17.75 26.51
C SER A 59 0.95 -18.71 26.57
N THR A 60 0.90 -19.55 27.60
CA THR A 60 -0.25 -20.43 27.89
C THR A 60 -1.55 -19.62 28.05
N MET A 61 -1.43 -18.29 28.18
CA MET A 61 -2.56 -17.38 28.25
C MET A 61 -3.22 -17.22 26.88
N PRO A 62 -4.56 -17.32 26.80
CA PRO A 62 -5.29 -17.08 25.56
C PRO A 62 -4.96 -15.70 25.00
N ALA A 63 -4.80 -15.63 23.67
CA ALA A 63 -4.55 -14.37 22.99
C ALA A 63 -5.63 -13.34 23.34
N PRO A 64 -5.28 -12.07 23.59
CA PRO A 64 -6.27 -11.05 23.91
C PRO A 64 -7.27 -10.94 22.76
N HIS A 65 -8.55 -11.07 23.10
CA HIS A 65 -9.65 -10.92 22.14
C HIS A 65 -9.77 -9.44 21.75
N VAL A 66 -9.31 -9.09 20.55
CA VAL A 66 -9.40 -7.72 20.02
C VAL A 66 -10.61 -7.61 19.09
N SER A 67 -11.60 -6.80 19.46
CA SER A 67 -12.70 -6.42 18.57
C SER A 67 -12.57 -4.95 18.16
N LEU A 68 -12.63 -4.67 16.86
CA LEU A 68 -12.69 -3.29 16.37
C LEU A 68 -14.13 -2.77 16.53
N LEU A 69 -14.30 -1.81 17.44
CA LEU A 69 -15.56 -1.08 17.63
C LEU A 69 -15.54 0.20 16.79
N CYS A 70 -16.59 0.41 16.01
CA CYS A 70 -16.82 1.70 15.36
C CYS A 70 -17.18 2.74 16.44
N THR A 71 -16.32 3.72 16.68
CA THR A 71 -16.53 4.78 17.68
C THR A 71 -17.48 5.88 17.21
N LYS A 72 -17.86 5.87 15.92
CA LYS A 72 -18.80 6.82 15.35
C LYS A 72 -20.19 6.17 15.32
N SER A 73 -21.13 6.78 16.02
CA SER A 73 -22.55 6.47 15.90
C SER A 73 -23.08 7.04 14.58
N VAL A 74 -22.70 6.43 13.46
CA VAL A 74 -23.37 6.71 12.19
C VAL A 74 -24.59 5.82 12.15
N SER A 75 -25.78 6.42 12.08
CA SER A 75 -27.00 5.64 11.98
C SER A 75 -27.05 4.91 10.63
N ARG A 76 -27.76 3.78 10.59
CA ARG A 76 -27.92 3.02 9.34
C ARG A 76 -28.59 3.88 8.27
N GLU A 77 -29.52 4.72 8.69
CA GLU A 77 -30.26 5.65 7.87
C GLU A 77 -29.34 6.68 7.22
N GLU A 78 -28.37 7.22 7.98
CA GLU A 78 -27.39 8.18 7.48
C GLU A 78 -26.41 7.55 6.47
N ILE A 79 -26.03 6.29 6.69
CA ILE A 79 -25.23 5.51 5.72
C ILE A 79 -25.98 5.31 4.41
N MET A 80 -27.26 4.93 4.49
CA MET A 80 -28.11 4.73 3.30
C MET A 80 -28.32 6.04 2.54
N ALA A 81 -28.63 7.13 3.24
CA ALA A 81 -28.80 8.46 2.64
C ALA A 81 -27.51 8.94 1.95
N SER A 82 -26.36 8.80 2.59
CA SER A 82 -25.06 9.14 1.99
C SER A 82 -24.78 8.32 0.72
N THR A 83 -25.16 7.05 0.72
CA THR A 83 -24.96 6.15 -0.41
C THR A 83 -25.86 6.55 -1.59
N LEU A 84 -27.13 6.81 -1.34
CA LEU A 84 -28.08 7.25 -2.37
C LEU A 84 -27.67 8.60 -2.97
N ALA A 85 -27.30 9.58 -2.16
CA ALA A 85 -26.86 10.90 -2.63
C ALA A 85 -25.61 10.81 -3.53
N LYS A 86 -24.69 9.89 -3.23
CA LYS A 86 -23.50 9.64 -4.07
C LYS A 86 -23.87 9.02 -5.43
N ILE A 87 -24.85 8.11 -5.44
CA ILE A 87 -25.33 7.49 -6.67
C ILE A 87 -26.02 8.53 -7.56
N GLU A 88 -26.92 9.33 -7.00
CA GLU A 88 -27.63 10.38 -7.73
C GLU A 88 -26.68 11.44 -8.30
N LYS A 89 -25.71 11.90 -7.50
CA LYS A 89 -24.69 12.85 -7.97
C LYS A 89 -23.90 12.29 -9.15
N LYS A 90 -23.52 11.00 -9.09
CA LYS A 90 -22.79 10.33 -10.17
C LYS A 90 -23.65 10.24 -11.44
N GLN A 91 -24.92 9.89 -11.31
CA GLN A 91 -25.85 9.81 -12.45
C GLN A 91 -26.07 11.18 -13.10
N MET A 92 -26.25 12.24 -12.31
CA MET A 92 -26.39 13.61 -12.82
C MET A 92 -25.13 14.08 -13.56
N GLU A 93 -23.94 13.78 -13.02
CA GLU A 93 -22.68 14.12 -13.68
C GLU A 93 -22.50 13.38 -15.00
N GLU A 94 -22.89 12.11 -15.06
CA GLU A 94 -22.85 11.29 -16.27
C GLU A 94 -23.81 11.81 -17.35
N GLN A 95 -25.04 12.16 -16.99
CA GLN A 95 -26.00 12.80 -17.90
C GLN A 95 -25.49 14.14 -18.43
N ARG A 96 -24.86 14.96 -17.56
CA ARG A 96 -24.27 16.24 -17.97
C ARG A 96 -23.12 16.04 -18.97
N ARG A 97 -22.28 15.00 -18.78
CA ARG A 97 -21.22 14.66 -19.73
C ARG A 97 -21.78 14.20 -21.07
N LEU A 98 -22.81 13.36 -21.07
CA LEU A 98 -23.48 12.89 -22.29
C LEU A 98 -24.13 14.04 -23.08
N ALA A 99 -24.82 14.96 -22.40
CA ALA A 99 -25.41 16.14 -23.05
C ALA A 99 -24.35 17.05 -23.69
N LYS A 100 -23.22 17.26 -22.99
CA LYS A 100 -22.12 18.09 -23.49
C LYS A 100 -21.39 17.47 -24.70
N SER A 101 -21.44 16.14 -24.86
CA SER A 101 -20.88 15.44 -26.01
C SER A 101 -21.79 15.47 -27.25
N GLN A 102 -23.10 15.71 -27.11
CA GLN A 102 -24.03 15.78 -28.24
C GLN A 102 -24.07 17.16 -28.93
N GLU A 103 -23.69 18.25 -28.25
CA GLU A 103 -23.59 19.59 -28.86
C GLU A 103 -22.34 19.77 -29.75
N ALA A 104 -21.36 18.87 -29.70
CA ALA A 104 -20.08 18.98 -30.42
C ALA A 104 -20.06 18.26 -31.79
N SER A 105 -21.20 18.19 -32.50
CA SER A 105 -21.25 17.64 -33.86
C SER A 105 -21.33 18.78 -34.89
N PRO A 106 -20.24 19.15 -35.58
CA PRO A 106 -20.26 20.26 -36.53
C PRO A 106 -20.95 19.80 -37.82
N CYS A 107 -21.98 20.57 -38.19
CA CYS A 107 -22.67 20.51 -39.46
C CYS A 107 -21.65 20.60 -40.62
N VAL A 108 -21.52 19.53 -41.40
CA VAL A 108 -20.67 19.47 -42.59
C VAL A 108 -21.35 20.22 -43.74
N SER A 109 -20.65 21.18 -44.35
CA SER A 109 -21.06 21.88 -45.57
C SER A 109 -19.82 22.35 -46.35
N PRO A 110 -19.90 22.47 -47.70
CA PRO A 110 -18.92 21.89 -48.64
C PRO A 110 -17.79 22.84 -49.09
N PRO A 111 -16.81 22.36 -49.88
CA PRO A 111 -15.57 23.09 -50.16
C PRO A 111 -15.80 24.21 -51.18
N ARG A 112 -15.11 25.35 -51.00
CA ARG A 112 -14.96 26.35 -52.06
C ARG A 112 -13.49 26.54 -52.41
N SER A 113 -13.23 26.28 -53.69
CA SER A 113 -12.01 26.41 -54.47
C SER A 113 -11.47 27.85 -54.55
N ILE A 114 -10.13 27.94 -54.63
CA ILE A 114 -9.25 28.93 -55.30
C ILE A 114 -9.45 30.43 -54.94
N GLU A 115 -8.42 31.25 -54.71
CA GLU A 115 -7.39 31.67 -55.67
C GLU A 115 -6.21 32.37 -54.95
N SER A 116 -5.00 32.08 -55.46
CA SER A 116 -3.83 32.97 -55.65
C SER A 116 -3.67 34.24 -54.80
N VAL A 117 -2.49 34.39 -54.16
CA VAL A 117 -1.49 35.41 -54.52
C VAL A 117 -0.10 34.92 -54.04
N SER A 118 0.85 34.84 -54.96
CA SER A 118 2.30 34.74 -54.72
C SER A 118 2.92 36.15 -54.84
N PRO A 119 4.14 36.38 -54.32
CA PRO A 119 4.59 37.60 -53.63
C PRO A 119 4.71 38.87 -54.48
#